data_AF-T1F8S7-F1
#
_entry.id   AF-T1F8S7-F1
#
_cell.length_a   1.000
_cell.length_b   1.000
_cell.length_c   1.000
_cell.angle_alpha   90.00
_cell.angle_beta   90.00
_cell.angle_gamma   90.00
#
_symmetry.space_group_name_H-M   'P 1'
#
loop_
_entity.id
_entity.type
_entity.pdbx_description
1 polymer ?
#
loop_
_entity_poly.entity_id
_entity_poly.type
_entity_poly.pdbx_seq_one_letter_code
_entity_poly.pdbx_strand_id
1 'polypeptide(L)'
;MALNEYEKSLTVFLNKKKRIYPLKKHLLETYSCVVCYGLLRFPQLLGACGHRACEECLNILLKNNNPCCPVDQNELDSKKVIPDIILEKEVHSINVQCFNAAQGCPWNGVQNSLMIHSEKCLYKAIPCEFECGMNGILAVNMKDHYLKECKNAPVECDMCHMKVKRPKLNEHKMEKCAETILYNCPENCGFISKEGFRRKELSGHFEIDCSVHVSSCVFGGAGCNFKGNKKAKEKHEMECVNTHMDLVVKAATAYVDDKAEELYMLKQIAYLKKKSRILSYLYERQYFWRIGNFKQSFKDAQKVSHEEIKSPVISTSRIGYRLQFITSLYGEGRYQGQYMSVHARICPGEYDDLLSWPFSQIITLTLLDQCMDIDNRNHLPYTLNPKNVKDKKSLSKPSPNSKNPLFGTETFVKLEDSLNHEHYCLNDSIYILIEAHD
;
A
#
# COMPACT_ATOMS: atom_id res chain seq x y z
N MET A 1 4.89 -17.06 -47.48
CA MET A 1 3.80 -17.77 -46.79
C MET A 1 4.42 -18.79 -45.84
N ALA A 2 3.90 -18.84 -44.62
CA ALA A 2 4.24 -19.75 -43.52
C ALA A 2 5.63 -19.58 -42.86
N LEU A 3 5.71 -18.57 -41.97
CA LEU A 3 6.45 -18.72 -40.72
C LEU A 3 5.79 -19.87 -39.94
N ASN A 4 6.32 -21.10 -40.06
CA ASN A 4 5.74 -22.28 -39.42
C ASN A 4 6.61 -22.78 -38.26
N GLU A 5 6.13 -22.43 -37.07
CA GLU A 5 5.87 -23.28 -35.90
C GLU A 5 7.02 -23.97 -35.13
N TYR A 6 8.26 -24.04 -35.60
CA TYR A 6 9.35 -24.67 -34.82
C TYR A 6 10.19 -23.69 -33.98
N GLU A 7 10.15 -22.39 -34.27
CA GLU A 7 10.72 -21.34 -33.39
C GLU A 7 9.80 -21.02 -32.18
N LYS A 8 8.69 -21.77 -32.02
CA LYS A 8 7.74 -21.68 -30.90
C LYS A 8 8.23 -22.32 -29.59
N SER A 9 9.45 -22.84 -29.50
CA SER A 9 9.97 -23.33 -28.20
C SER A 9 10.60 -22.18 -27.39
N LEU A 10 9.75 -21.34 -26.80
CA LEU A 10 10.13 -20.49 -25.66
C LEU A 10 10.55 -21.42 -24.52
N THR A 11 11.85 -21.53 -24.26
CA THR A 11 12.37 -22.37 -23.18
C THR A 11 11.86 -21.84 -21.83
N VAL A 12 11.06 -22.66 -21.15
CA VAL A 12 10.42 -22.36 -19.87
C VAL A 12 11.38 -22.71 -18.72
N PHE A 13 11.74 -21.74 -17.88
CA PHE A 13 12.63 -21.96 -16.72
C PHE A 13 11.86 -22.17 -15.43
N LEU A 14 12.17 -23.23 -14.67
CA LEU A 14 11.53 -23.57 -13.40
C LEU A 14 12.45 -23.24 -12.22
N ASN A 15 11.91 -22.59 -11.19
CA ASN A 15 12.56 -22.53 -9.86
C ASN A 15 11.83 -23.45 -8.85
N LYS A 16 12.43 -23.67 -7.67
CA LYS A 16 11.81 -24.39 -6.53
C LYS A 16 10.45 -23.78 -6.06
N LYS A 17 10.08 -22.59 -6.54
CA LYS A 17 8.79 -21.90 -6.32
C LYS A 17 7.89 -21.85 -7.58
N LYS A 18 8.15 -22.68 -8.62
CA LYS A 18 7.41 -22.78 -9.89
C LYS A 18 7.18 -21.46 -10.66
N ARG A 19 8.10 -20.50 -10.61
CA ARG A 19 8.00 -19.26 -11.43
C ARG A 19 8.65 -19.45 -12.79
N ILE A 20 7.86 -19.29 -13.85
CA ILE A 20 8.29 -19.43 -15.25
C ILE A 20 8.55 -18.05 -15.85
N TYR A 21 9.75 -17.83 -16.40
CA TYR A 21 10.10 -16.64 -17.18
C TYR A 21 10.40 -17.08 -18.62
N PRO A 22 9.64 -16.60 -19.63
CA PRO A 22 9.99 -16.83 -21.02
C PRO A 22 11.15 -15.90 -21.42
N LEU A 23 12.36 -16.44 -21.60
CA LEU A 23 13.56 -15.69 -21.99
C LEU A 23 14.15 -16.26 -23.29
N LYS A 24 14.72 -15.39 -24.14
CA LYS A 24 15.44 -15.79 -25.36
C LYS A 24 16.71 -16.57 -24.98
N LYS A 25 17.12 -17.55 -25.81
CA LYS A 25 18.24 -18.48 -25.54
C LYS A 25 19.54 -17.81 -25.07
N HIS A 26 19.94 -16.71 -25.72
CA HIS A 26 21.17 -15.97 -25.39
C HIS A 26 21.09 -15.16 -24.07
N LEU A 27 19.88 -14.87 -23.56
CA LEU A 27 19.70 -14.16 -22.29
C LEU A 27 19.89 -15.11 -21.09
N LEU A 28 19.82 -16.44 -21.30
CA LEU A 28 19.84 -17.43 -20.24
C LEU A 28 21.24 -17.75 -19.73
N GLU A 29 22.28 -17.60 -20.55
CA GLU A 29 23.66 -17.86 -20.12
C GLU A 29 24.24 -16.65 -19.36
N THR A 30 23.84 -15.44 -19.75
CA THR A 30 24.38 -14.19 -19.16
C THR A 30 23.64 -13.74 -17.90
N TYR A 31 22.32 -13.92 -17.84
CA TYR A 31 21.46 -13.34 -16.79
C TYR A 31 20.91 -14.35 -15.77
N SER A 32 21.38 -15.60 -15.81
CA SER A 32 20.91 -16.65 -14.90
C SER A 32 21.82 -16.84 -13.70
N CYS A 33 21.19 -17.09 -12.56
CA CYS A 33 21.87 -17.48 -11.34
C CYS A 33 22.37 -18.93 -11.44
N VAL A 34 23.66 -19.16 -11.13
CA VAL A 34 24.25 -20.51 -11.13
C VAL A 34 23.68 -21.45 -10.06
N VAL A 35 22.91 -20.92 -9.10
CA VAL A 35 22.33 -21.68 -7.98
C VAL A 35 20.85 -21.99 -8.21
N CYS A 36 20.06 -20.95 -8.53
CA CYS A 36 18.60 -21.10 -8.65
C CYS A 36 18.12 -21.23 -10.10
N TYR A 37 19.03 -21.06 -11.07
CA TYR A 37 18.78 -21.12 -12.51
C TYR A 37 17.70 -20.15 -13.01
N GLY A 38 17.32 -19.18 -12.18
CA GLY A 38 16.39 -18.11 -12.52
C GLY A 38 17.11 -16.81 -12.84
N LEU A 39 16.37 -15.83 -13.33
CA LEU A 39 16.86 -14.49 -13.58
C LEU A 39 17.48 -13.90 -12.31
N LEU A 40 18.70 -13.37 -12.42
CA LEU A 40 19.49 -12.87 -11.29
C LEU A 40 18.74 -11.77 -10.51
N ARG A 41 18.80 -11.83 -9.18
CA ARG A 41 18.26 -10.81 -8.28
C ARG A 41 19.39 -10.32 -7.39
N PHE A 42 19.67 -9.01 -7.42
CA PHE A 42 20.84 -8.42 -6.78
C PHE A 42 22.10 -9.26 -7.08
N PRO A 43 22.47 -9.39 -8.37
CA PRO A 43 23.54 -10.29 -8.81
C PRO A 43 24.85 -10.02 -8.07
N GLN A 44 25.48 -11.10 -7.64
CA GLN A 44 26.77 -11.11 -6.97
C GLN A 44 27.76 -11.87 -7.84
N LEU A 45 28.87 -11.23 -8.15
CA LEU A 45 30.02 -11.86 -8.78
C LEU A 45 30.79 -12.64 -7.72
N LEU A 46 30.98 -13.94 -7.97
CA LEU A 46 31.62 -14.91 -7.07
C LEU A 46 33.16 -14.78 -7.06
N GLY A 47 33.68 -13.57 -6.87
CA GLY A 47 35.12 -13.30 -6.80
C GLY A 47 35.87 -13.72 -8.08
N ALA A 48 37.02 -14.38 -7.91
CA ALA A 48 37.98 -14.65 -8.99
C ALA A 48 37.45 -15.56 -10.12
N CYS A 49 36.38 -16.34 -9.89
CA CYS A 49 35.82 -17.23 -10.90
C CYS A 49 34.91 -16.55 -11.93
N GLY A 50 34.43 -15.33 -11.66
CA GLY A 50 33.55 -14.59 -12.58
C GLY A 50 32.12 -15.16 -12.73
N HIS A 51 31.77 -16.24 -12.02
CA HIS A 51 30.40 -16.77 -11.99
C HIS A 51 29.47 -15.88 -11.16
N ARG A 52 28.16 -15.98 -11.41
CA ARG A 52 27.17 -15.06 -10.83
C ARG A 52 26.04 -15.78 -10.11
N ALA A 53 25.68 -15.28 -8.92
CA ALA A 53 24.57 -15.79 -8.13
C ALA A 53 23.68 -14.64 -7.64
N CYS A 54 22.42 -14.90 -7.31
CA CYS A 54 21.59 -13.93 -6.58
C CYS A 54 22.18 -13.72 -5.18
N GLU A 55 21.99 -12.56 -4.57
CA GLU A 55 22.41 -12.28 -3.19
C GLU A 55 21.91 -13.34 -2.18
N GLU A 56 20.62 -13.70 -2.22
CA GLU A 56 20.07 -14.76 -1.36
C GLU A 56 20.72 -16.13 -1.63
N CYS A 57 21.07 -16.42 -2.88
CA CYS A 57 21.70 -17.67 -3.27
C CYS A 57 23.16 -17.74 -2.80
N LEU A 58 23.89 -16.63 -2.90
CA LEU A 58 25.22 -16.50 -2.33
C LEU A 58 25.21 -16.69 -0.81
N ASN A 59 24.25 -16.06 -0.11
CA ASN A 59 24.13 -16.21 1.34
C ASN A 59 23.91 -17.65 1.78
N ILE A 60 23.32 -18.50 0.93
CA ILE A 60 23.21 -19.95 1.17
C ILE A 60 24.57 -20.63 0.97
N LEU A 61 25.30 -20.28 -0.10
CA LEU A 61 26.63 -20.85 -0.37
C LEU A 61 27.65 -20.52 0.73
N LEU A 62 27.65 -19.28 1.22
CA LEU A 62 28.56 -18.80 2.28
C LEU A 62 28.31 -19.43 3.66
N LYS A 63 27.14 -20.06 3.87
CA LYS A 63 26.82 -20.77 5.13
C LYS A 63 27.40 -22.19 5.20
N ASN A 64 27.94 -22.71 4.11
CA ASN A 64 28.58 -24.02 4.09
C ASN A 64 29.96 -23.97 4.76
N ASN A 65 30.38 -25.06 5.40
CA ASN A 65 31.68 -25.14 6.09
C ASN A 65 32.87 -24.80 5.19
N ASN A 66 32.81 -25.18 3.91
CA ASN A 66 33.78 -24.84 2.87
C ASN A 66 33.02 -24.21 1.69
N PRO A 67 32.83 -22.87 1.67
CA PRO A 67 32.04 -22.22 0.65
C PRO A 67 32.79 -22.24 -0.68
N CYS A 68 32.19 -22.84 -1.71
CA CYS A 68 32.76 -22.96 -3.05
C CYS A 68 31.73 -22.62 -4.12
N CYS A 69 32.22 -22.17 -5.27
CA CYS A 69 31.39 -21.95 -6.45
C CYS A 69 30.85 -23.30 -6.95
N PRO A 70 29.54 -23.43 -7.23
CA PRO A 70 28.95 -24.70 -7.66
C PRO A 70 29.33 -25.11 -9.09
N VAL A 71 29.95 -24.21 -9.86
CA VAL A 71 30.31 -24.46 -11.27
C VAL A 71 31.74 -24.98 -11.39
N ASP A 72 32.70 -24.35 -10.73
CA ASP A 72 34.13 -24.62 -10.89
C ASP A 72 34.85 -24.93 -9.57
N GLN A 73 34.11 -25.04 -8.46
CA GLN A 73 34.60 -25.42 -7.13
C GLN A 73 35.65 -24.48 -6.51
N ASN A 74 35.86 -23.30 -7.10
CA ASN A 74 36.73 -22.28 -6.54
C ASN A 74 36.22 -21.81 -5.17
N GLU A 75 37.12 -21.62 -4.22
CA GLU A 75 36.80 -21.17 -2.86
C GLU A 75 36.20 -19.75 -2.88
N LEU A 76 35.11 -19.56 -2.14
CA LEU A 76 34.40 -18.30 -2.05
C LEU A 76 34.81 -17.56 -0.77
N ASP A 77 35.50 -16.43 -0.94
CA ASP A 77 35.76 -15.50 0.15
C ASP A 77 34.66 -14.44 0.22
N SER A 78 33.95 -14.40 1.35
CA SER A 78 32.92 -13.38 1.65
C SER A 78 33.38 -11.93 1.44
N LYS A 79 34.69 -11.64 1.54
CA LYS A 79 35.27 -10.31 1.34
C LYS A 79 35.56 -9.98 -0.12
N LYS A 80 35.58 -10.98 -1.01
CA LYS A 80 35.89 -10.84 -2.44
C LYS A 80 34.65 -10.94 -3.33
N VAL A 81 33.48 -11.08 -2.74
CA VAL A 81 32.21 -11.00 -3.46
C VAL A 81 31.98 -9.55 -3.86
N ILE A 82 31.64 -9.35 -5.14
CA ILE A 82 31.40 -8.01 -5.68
C ILE A 82 29.95 -7.96 -6.18
N PRO A 83 29.13 -7.02 -5.68
CA PRO A 83 27.82 -6.74 -6.28
C PRO A 83 28.00 -6.35 -7.75
N ASP A 84 27.33 -7.06 -8.66
CA ASP A 84 27.40 -6.81 -10.11
C ASP A 84 26.34 -5.78 -10.50
N ILE A 85 26.58 -4.53 -10.10
CA ILE A 85 25.65 -3.40 -10.28
C ILE A 85 25.39 -3.11 -11.77
N ILE A 86 26.32 -3.46 -12.66
CA ILE A 86 26.14 -3.31 -14.11
C ILE A 86 25.11 -4.33 -14.60
N LEU A 87 25.32 -5.61 -14.28
CA LEU A 87 24.40 -6.65 -14.69
C LEU A 87 23.03 -6.50 -14.02
N GLU A 88 22.97 -6.00 -12.79
CA GLU A 88 21.70 -5.71 -12.12
C GLU A 88 20.81 -4.78 -12.96
N LYS A 89 21.41 -3.75 -13.58
CA LYS A 89 20.67 -2.81 -14.44
C LYS A 89 20.23 -3.44 -15.75
N GLU A 90 21.11 -4.24 -16.36
CA GLU A 90 20.76 -4.99 -17.55
C GLU A 90 19.57 -5.90 -17.27
N VAL A 91 19.62 -6.65 -16.17
CA VAL A 91 18.54 -7.52 -15.71
C VAL A 91 17.25 -6.74 -15.45
N HIS A 92 17.33 -5.58 -14.80
CA HIS A 92 16.18 -4.71 -14.54
C HIS A 92 15.50 -4.19 -15.80
N SER A 93 16.26 -4.02 -16.90
CA SER A 93 15.75 -3.55 -18.19
C SER A 93 15.11 -4.65 -19.05
N ILE A 94 15.28 -5.92 -18.69
CA ILE A 94 14.73 -7.04 -19.44
C ILE A 94 13.21 -6.98 -19.42
N ASN A 95 12.61 -6.96 -20.61
CA ASN A 95 11.17 -7.11 -20.75
C ASN A 95 10.75 -8.54 -20.39
N VAL A 96 9.83 -8.62 -19.45
CA VAL A 96 9.27 -9.85 -18.90
C VAL A 96 7.75 -9.80 -18.97
N GLN A 97 7.15 -10.98 -18.97
CA GLN A 97 5.70 -11.14 -18.84
C GLN A 97 5.34 -11.36 -17.38
N CYS A 98 4.12 -11.01 -17.00
CA CYS A 98 3.62 -11.31 -15.66
C CYS A 98 3.66 -12.82 -15.37
N PHE A 99 3.93 -13.20 -14.12
CA PHE A 99 3.84 -14.59 -13.64
C PHE A 99 2.48 -15.25 -13.91
N ASN A 100 1.42 -14.43 -13.98
CA ASN A 100 0.05 -14.87 -14.22
C ASN A 100 -0.36 -14.70 -15.69
N ALA A 101 0.58 -14.55 -16.63
CA ALA A 101 0.28 -14.45 -18.07
C ALA A 101 -0.49 -15.68 -18.58
N ALA A 102 -0.15 -16.88 -18.09
CA ALA A 102 -0.89 -18.11 -18.39
C ALA A 102 -2.35 -18.09 -17.90
N GLN A 103 -2.66 -17.28 -16.88
CA GLN A 103 -4.01 -17.05 -16.36
C GLN A 103 -4.72 -15.88 -17.06
N GLY A 104 -4.13 -15.31 -18.12
CA GLY A 104 -4.71 -14.23 -18.91
C GLY A 104 -4.23 -12.83 -18.55
N CYS A 105 -3.20 -12.68 -17.69
CA CYS A 105 -2.67 -11.35 -17.39
C CYS A 105 -2.01 -10.74 -18.64
N PRO A 106 -2.47 -9.56 -19.13
CA PRO A 106 -1.92 -8.94 -20.33
C PRO A 106 -0.64 -8.14 -20.07
N TRP A 107 -0.21 -8.06 -18.80
CA TRP A 107 0.90 -7.20 -18.42
C TRP A 107 2.24 -7.75 -18.93
N ASN A 108 2.95 -6.89 -19.64
CA ASN A 108 4.33 -7.06 -20.08
C ASN A 108 5.06 -5.75 -19.77
N GLY A 109 6.30 -5.84 -19.31
CA GLY A 109 7.08 -4.65 -18.96
C GLY A 109 8.46 -5.03 -18.46
N VAL A 110 9.23 -4.04 -18.01
CA VAL A 110 10.59 -4.29 -17.52
C VAL A 110 10.57 -5.00 -16.16
N GLN A 111 11.57 -5.84 -15.90
CA GLN A 111 11.70 -6.65 -14.68
C GLN A 111 11.61 -5.81 -13.39
N ASN A 112 12.15 -4.58 -13.38
CA ASN A 112 12.06 -3.69 -12.22
C ASN A 112 10.61 -3.31 -11.86
N SER A 113 9.72 -3.23 -12.86
CA SER A 113 8.30 -2.90 -12.66
C SER A 113 7.44 -4.12 -12.32
N LEU A 114 7.99 -5.35 -12.45
CA LEU A 114 7.25 -6.59 -12.22
C LEU A 114 6.82 -6.74 -10.76
N MET A 115 7.62 -6.26 -9.80
CA MET A 115 7.28 -6.33 -8.37
C MET A 115 6.05 -5.48 -8.04
N ILE A 116 6.03 -4.22 -8.51
CA ILE A 116 4.90 -3.30 -8.33
C ILE A 116 3.64 -3.86 -9.01
N HIS A 117 3.79 -4.42 -10.22
CA HIS A 117 2.69 -5.09 -10.89
C HIS A 117 2.18 -6.30 -10.09
N SER A 118 3.07 -7.15 -9.58
CA SER A 118 2.71 -8.39 -8.88
C SER A 118 1.83 -8.15 -7.65
N GLU A 119 2.05 -7.06 -6.93
CA GLU A 119 1.22 -6.69 -5.76
C GLU A 119 -0.22 -6.35 -6.17
N LYS A 120 -0.37 -5.67 -7.32
CA LYS A 120 -1.65 -5.17 -7.84
C LYS A 120 -2.27 -6.04 -8.93
N CYS A 121 -1.64 -7.17 -9.27
CA CYS A 121 -2.07 -8.02 -10.37
C CYS A 121 -3.47 -8.59 -10.11
N LEU A 122 -4.45 -8.25 -10.95
CA LEU A 122 -5.82 -8.76 -10.84
C LEU A 122 -5.95 -10.25 -11.22
N TYR A 123 -4.95 -10.80 -11.89
CA TYR A 123 -4.88 -12.20 -12.29
C TYR A 123 -4.10 -13.05 -11.28
N LYS A 124 -3.79 -12.51 -10.10
CA LYS A 124 -3.21 -13.29 -9.00
C LYS A 124 -4.30 -14.14 -8.35
N ALA A 125 -3.94 -15.37 -8.00
CA ALA A 125 -4.82 -16.29 -7.30
C ALA A 125 -4.81 -15.97 -5.79
N ILE A 126 -5.98 -15.71 -5.21
CA ILE A 126 -6.16 -15.34 -3.80
C ILE A 126 -7.22 -16.21 -3.12
N PRO A 127 -7.14 -16.39 -1.79
CA PRO A 127 -8.20 -17.05 -1.03
C PRO A 127 -9.46 -16.16 -0.98
N CYS A 128 -10.61 -16.80 -0.78
CA CYS A 128 -11.86 -16.07 -0.54
C CYS A 128 -11.82 -15.31 0.80
N GLU A 129 -12.19 -14.03 0.80
CA GLU A 129 -12.26 -13.18 2.01
C GLU A 129 -13.30 -13.67 3.04
N PHE A 130 -14.26 -14.48 2.59
CA PHE A 130 -15.30 -15.06 3.45
C PHE A 130 -15.00 -16.51 3.85
N GLU A 131 -13.76 -16.96 3.63
CA GLU A 131 -13.25 -18.25 4.09
C GLU A 131 -14.15 -19.43 3.67
N CYS A 132 -14.66 -19.39 2.43
CA CYS A 132 -15.54 -20.45 1.91
C CYS A 132 -14.82 -21.76 1.56
N GLY A 133 -13.53 -21.87 1.89
CA GLY A 133 -12.66 -23.00 1.59
C GLY A 133 -12.06 -22.98 0.17
N MET A 134 -12.50 -22.10 -0.71
CA MET A 134 -11.86 -21.92 -2.02
C MET A 134 -10.58 -21.11 -1.90
N ASN A 135 -9.49 -21.74 -2.34
CA ASN A 135 -8.19 -21.13 -2.52
C ASN A 135 -7.89 -21.04 -4.02
N GLY A 136 -7.35 -19.91 -4.46
CA GLY A 136 -6.90 -19.75 -5.84
C GLY A 136 -7.91 -19.09 -6.78
N ILE A 137 -8.83 -18.28 -6.26
CA ILE A 137 -9.74 -17.46 -7.06
C ILE A 137 -8.93 -16.30 -7.64
N LEU A 138 -9.03 -16.06 -8.95
CA LEU A 138 -8.41 -14.88 -9.54
C LEU A 138 -9.06 -13.62 -9.00
N ALA A 139 -8.26 -12.64 -8.56
CA ALA A 139 -8.79 -11.41 -7.95
C ALA A 139 -9.81 -10.68 -8.86
N VAL A 140 -9.63 -10.73 -10.18
CA VAL A 140 -10.57 -10.20 -11.18
C VAL A 140 -11.94 -10.88 -11.13
N ASN A 141 -12.00 -12.17 -10.77
CA ASN A 141 -13.23 -12.96 -10.71
C ASN A 141 -13.88 -12.98 -9.32
N MET A 142 -13.35 -12.22 -8.35
CA MET A 142 -13.81 -12.30 -6.97
C MET A 142 -15.28 -11.84 -6.81
N LYS A 143 -15.70 -10.83 -7.58
CA LYS A 143 -17.10 -10.36 -7.58
C LYS A 143 -18.05 -11.43 -8.11
N ASP A 144 -17.71 -12.06 -9.23
CA ASP A 144 -18.50 -13.14 -9.81
C ASP A 144 -18.59 -14.34 -8.86
N HIS A 145 -17.47 -14.69 -8.22
CA HIS A 145 -17.44 -15.71 -7.18
C HIS A 145 -18.43 -15.39 -6.03
N TYR A 146 -18.45 -14.16 -5.50
CA TYR A 146 -19.38 -13.77 -4.43
C TYR A 146 -20.85 -13.94 -4.81
N LEU A 147 -21.19 -13.59 -6.05
CA LEU A 147 -22.57 -13.62 -6.53
C LEU A 147 -23.04 -15.04 -6.86
N LYS A 148 -22.19 -15.83 -7.55
CA LYS A 148 -22.60 -17.07 -8.22
C LYS A 148 -22.20 -18.34 -7.46
N GLU A 149 -21.11 -18.32 -6.70
CA GLU A 149 -20.47 -19.56 -6.23
C GLU A 149 -20.19 -19.59 -4.71
N CYS A 150 -19.95 -18.43 -4.10
CA CYS A 150 -19.50 -18.34 -2.72
C CYS A 150 -20.59 -18.73 -1.73
N LYS A 151 -20.34 -19.83 -1.01
CA LYS A 151 -21.25 -20.36 0.02
C LYS A 151 -21.37 -19.47 1.25
N ASN A 152 -20.37 -18.63 1.53
CA ASN A 152 -20.30 -17.79 2.73
C ASN A 152 -20.51 -16.30 2.46
N ALA A 153 -20.59 -15.89 1.19
CA ALA A 153 -20.78 -14.49 0.84
C ALA A 153 -22.06 -13.93 1.49
N PRO A 154 -22.03 -12.70 2.01
CA PRO A 154 -23.23 -12.04 2.51
C PRO A 154 -24.24 -11.83 1.38
N VAL A 155 -25.50 -12.17 1.65
CA VAL A 155 -26.65 -11.93 0.78
C VAL A 155 -27.67 -11.08 1.54
N GLU A 156 -28.42 -10.27 0.80
CA GLU A 156 -29.43 -9.40 1.37
C GLU A 156 -30.73 -10.17 1.62
N CYS A 157 -31.33 -9.99 2.79
CA CYS A 157 -32.67 -10.52 3.09
C CYS A 157 -33.73 -9.73 2.33
N ASP A 158 -34.62 -10.42 1.62
CA ASP A 158 -35.73 -9.84 0.84
C ASP A 158 -36.80 -9.14 1.70
N MET A 159 -36.95 -9.54 2.96
CA MET A 159 -37.96 -8.98 3.87
C MET A 159 -37.45 -7.81 4.70
N CYS A 160 -36.19 -7.88 5.17
CA CYS A 160 -35.63 -6.87 6.09
C CYS A 160 -34.37 -6.16 5.60
N HIS A 161 -33.88 -6.49 4.40
CA HIS A 161 -32.71 -5.89 3.76
C HIS A 161 -31.38 -6.01 4.53
N MET A 162 -31.34 -6.79 5.61
CA MET A 162 -30.09 -7.04 6.31
C MET A 162 -29.21 -8.01 5.52
N LYS A 163 -27.90 -7.73 5.51
CA LYS A 163 -26.89 -8.62 4.95
C LYS A 163 -26.63 -9.79 5.91
N VAL A 164 -26.87 -11.01 5.46
CA VAL A 164 -26.69 -12.24 6.21
C VAL A 164 -25.80 -13.18 5.41
N LYS A 165 -24.90 -13.93 6.08
CA LYS A 165 -24.14 -14.98 5.37
C LYS A 165 -25.12 -15.94 4.70
N ARG A 166 -24.90 -16.27 3.41
CA ARG A 166 -25.78 -17.14 2.61
C ARG A 166 -26.24 -18.45 3.30
N PRO A 167 -25.41 -19.22 4.04
CA PRO A 167 -25.88 -20.45 4.66
C PRO A 167 -26.81 -20.20 5.86
N LYS A 168 -26.77 -19.00 6.45
CA LYS A 168 -27.61 -18.59 7.57
C LYS A 168 -28.86 -17.85 7.14
N LEU A 169 -29.12 -17.68 5.84
CA LEU A 169 -30.28 -16.92 5.37
C LEU A 169 -31.60 -17.61 5.76
N ASN A 170 -31.71 -18.93 5.62
CA ASN A 170 -32.93 -19.66 5.98
C ASN A 170 -33.19 -19.63 7.49
N GLU A 171 -32.15 -19.91 8.30
CA GLU A 171 -32.19 -19.76 9.76
C GLU A 171 -32.61 -18.34 10.15
N HIS A 172 -32.04 -17.32 9.50
CA HIS A 172 -32.45 -15.94 9.70
C HIS A 172 -33.95 -15.73 9.39
N LYS A 173 -34.43 -16.12 8.21
CA LYS A 173 -35.85 -15.95 7.82
C LYS A 173 -36.81 -16.66 8.79
N MET A 174 -36.44 -17.86 9.25
CA MET A 174 -37.29 -18.70 10.10
C MET A 174 -37.25 -18.35 11.59
N GLU A 175 -36.14 -17.84 12.10
CA GLU A 175 -35.94 -17.71 13.55
C GLU A 175 -35.69 -16.26 14.01
N LYS A 176 -35.14 -15.41 13.14
CA LYS A 176 -34.55 -14.12 13.56
C LYS A 176 -35.09 -12.90 12.81
N CYS A 177 -35.63 -13.07 11.60
CA CYS A 177 -36.06 -11.96 10.78
C CYS A 177 -37.30 -11.29 11.39
N ALA A 178 -37.16 -10.02 11.74
CA ALA A 178 -38.18 -9.21 12.41
C ALA A 178 -39.44 -9.00 11.56
N GLU A 179 -39.30 -9.01 10.23
CA GLU A 179 -40.38 -8.78 9.27
C GLU A 179 -41.06 -10.08 8.80
N THR A 180 -40.60 -11.27 9.23
CA THR A 180 -41.30 -12.53 8.92
C THR A 180 -42.69 -12.53 9.54
N ILE A 181 -43.70 -12.83 8.72
CA ILE A 181 -45.10 -12.99 9.16
C ILE A 181 -45.28 -14.38 9.75
N LEU A 182 -45.83 -14.43 10.97
CA LEU A 182 -46.17 -15.64 11.71
C LEU A 182 -47.69 -15.72 11.87
N TYR A 183 -48.23 -16.93 11.77
CA TYR A 183 -49.66 -17.20 11.98
C TYR A 183 -49.94 -17.91 13.30
N ASN A 184 -48.90 -18.43 13.94
CA ASN A 184 -48.95 -19.07 15.24
C ASN A 184 -47.77 -18.62 16.09
N CYS A 185 -47.90 -18.80 17.40
CA CYS A 185 -46.79 -18.59 18.30
C CYS A 185 -45.71 -19.68 18.05
N PRO A 186 -44.42 -19.33 17.86
CA PRO A 186 -43.33 -20.29 17.71
C PRO A 186 -43.17 -21.25 18.88
N GLU A 187 -43.59 -20.84 20.09
CA GLU A 187 -43.62 -21.68 21.29
C GLU A 187 -44.81 -22.66 21.30
N ASN A 188 -45.61 -22.68 20.22
CA ASN A 188 -46.80 -23.52 20.05
C ASN A 188 -47.79 -23.44 21.24
N CYS A 189 -48.00 -22.23 21.77
CA CYS A 189 -48.92 -21.99 22.90
C CYS A 189 -50.42 -22.15 22.55
N GLY A 190 -50.73 -22.59 21.33
CA GLY A 190 -52.10 -22.72 20.83
C GLY A 190 -52.68 -21.43 20.21
N PHE A 191 -51.96 -20.30 20.27
CA PHE A 191 -52.37 -19.06 19.62
C PHE A 191 -52.28 -19.18 18.08
N ILE A 192 -53.37 -18.80 17.39
CA ILE A 192 -53.46 -18.76 15.94
C ILE A 192 -54.06 -17.41 15.52
N SER A 193 -53.33 -16.65 14.70
CA SER A 193 -53.79 -15.41 14.06
C SER A 193 -54.25 -15.69 12.63
N LYS A 194 -55.44 -15.19 12.26
CA LYS A 194 -55.96 -15.29 10.89
C LYS A 194 -55.29 -14.32 9.91
N GLU A 195 -54.88 -13.15 10.40
CA GLU A 195 -54.27 -12.10 9.58
C GLU A 195 -52.73 -12.17 9.56
N GLY A 196 -52.16 -13.02 10.42
CA GLY A 196 -50.72 -13.06 10.67
C GLY A 196 -50.23 -11.84 11.44
N PHE A 197 -49.01 -11.89 11.94
CA PHE A 197 -48.36 -10.78 12.65
C PHE A 197 -46.85 -10.88 12.46
N ARG A 198 -46.14 -9.76 12.54
CA ARG A 198 -44.68 -9.76 12.31
C ARG A 198 -43.95 -10.29 13.53
N ARG A 199 -42.81 -10.96 13.34
CA ARG A 199 -41.99 -11.45 14.46
C ARG A 199 -41.62 -10.37 15.48
N LYS A 200 -41.42 -9.11 15.07
CA LYS A 200 -41.17 -8.02 16.02
C LYS A 200 -42.33 -7.72 16.98
N GLU A 201 -43.55 -8.13 16.64
CA GLU A 201 -44.76 -7.94 17.45
C GLU A 201 -44.95 -9.10 18.46
N LEU A 202 -44.10 -10.14 18.39
CA LEU A 202 -44.11 -11.31 19.28
C LEU A 202 -43.82 -10.96 20.75
N SER A 203 -43.05 -9.89 20.99
CA SER A 203 -42.76 -9.40 22.35
C SER A 203 -44.02 -9.02 23.11
N GLY A 204 -44.95 -8.30 22.46
CA GLY A 204 -46.24 -7.95 23.07
C GLY A 204 -47.09 -9.19 23.40
N HIS A 205 -47.11 -10.19 22.51
CA HIS A 205 -47.78 -11.46 22.75
C HIS A 205 -47.17 -12.23 23.94
N PHE A 206 -45.84 -12.28 24.05
CA PHE A 206 -45.15 -12.93 25.16
C PHE A 206 -45.39 -12.23 26.51
N GLU A 207 -45.56 -10.92 26.52
CA GLU A 207 -45.79 -10.15 27.75
C GLU A 207 -47.22 -10.27 28.30
N ILE A 208 -48.21 -10.49 27.43
CA ILE A 208 -49.63 -10.35 27.77
C ILE A 208 -50.39 -11.69 27.68
N ASP A 209 -50.11 -12.53 26.68
CA ASP A 209 -51.04 -13.61 26.27
C ASP A 209 -50.41 -15.01 26.21
N CYS A 210 -49.09 -15.16 26.12
CA CYS A 210 -48.46 -16.47 25.89
C CYS A 210 -48.27 -17.28 27.18
N SER A 211 -49.09 -18.32 27.36
CA SER A 211 -49.07 -19.21 28.53
C SER A 211 -47.90 -20.22 28.55
N VAL A 212 -47.19 -20.40 27.43
CA VAL A 212 -46.13 -21.40 27.26
C VAL A 212 -44.73 -20.77 27.18
N HIS A 213 -44.61 -19.47 26.89
CA HIS A 213 -43.32 -18.84 26.69
C HIS A 213 -42.47 -18.85 27.97
N VAL A 214 -41.28 -19.45 27.86
CA VAL A 214 -40.28 -19.54 28.92
C VAL A 214 -39.15 -18.56 28.60
N SER A 215 -39.11 -17.45 29.31
CA SER A 215 -38.09 -16.42 29.10
C SER A 215 -36.81 -16.80 29.83
N SER A 216 -35.67 -16.54 29.20
CA SER A 216 -34.36 -16.67 29.87
C SER A 216 -34.15 -15.51 30.84
N CYS A 217 -33.35 -15.75 31.89
CA CYS A 217 -32.91 -14.70 32.81
C CYS A 217 -32.18 -13.57 32.06
N VAL A 218 -32.36 -12.32 32.48
CA VAL A 218 -31.68 -11.16 31.87
C VAL A 218 -30.16 -11.25 31.93
N PHE A 219 -29.60 -11.99 32.90
CA PHE A 219 -28.18 -12.25 33.04
C PHE A 219 -27.69 -13.46 32.21
N GLY A 220 -28.50 -13.97 31.28
CA GLY A 220 -28.13 -15.10 30.43
C GLY A 220 -26.86 -14.87 29.61
N GLY A 221 -26.66 -13.65 29.10
CA GLY A 221 -25.43 -13.27 28.39
C GLY A 221 -24.16 -13.28 29.27
N ALA A 222 -24.32 -13.15 30.60
CA ALA A 222 -23.23 -13.26 31.57
C ALA A 222 -23.03 -14.71 32.08
N GLY A 223 -23.84 -15.68 31.62
CA GLY A 223 -23.70 -17.10 31.95
C GLY A 223 -24.82 -17.70 32.81
N CYS A 224 -25.90 -16.97 33.10
CA CYS A 224 -27.04 -17.54 33.83
C CYS A 224 -27.89 -18.45 32.94
N ASN A 225 -28.07 -19.72 33.33
CA ASN A 225 -28.80 -20.70 32.51
C ASN A 225 -30.29 -20.80 32.84
N PHE A 226 -30.82 -19.94 33.72
CA PHE A 226 -32.22 -20.02 34.14
C PHE A 226 -33.18 -19.68 33.01
N LYS A 227 -34.24 -20.50 32.89
CA LYS A 227 -35.37 -20.31 31.99
C LYS A 227 -36.65 -20.60 32.77
N GLY A 228 -37.60 -19.65 32.78
CA GLY A 228 -38.87 -19.80 33.48
C GLY A 228 -39.98 -18.96 32.87
N ASN A 229 -41.22 -19.24 33.23
CA ASN A 229 -42.32 -18.30 32.97
C ASN A 229 -42.11 -17.00 33.77
N LYS A 230 -42.90 -15.95 33.48
CA LYS A 230 -42.75 -14.62 34.08
C LYS A 230 -42.64 -14.65 35.62
N LYS A 231 -43.57 -15.35 36.30
CA LYS A 231 -43.57 -15.43 37.77
C LYS A 231 -42.35 -16.16 38.33
N ALA A 232 -41.92 -17.26 37.70
CA ALA A 232 -40.76 -18.01 38.12
C ALA A 232 -39.46 -17.22 37.86
N LYS A 233 -39.40 -16.47 36.76
CA LYS A 233 -38.28 -15.57 36.44
C LYS A 233 -38.16 -14.42 37.42
N GLU A 234 -39.25 -13.73 37.72
CA GLU A 234 -39.29 -12.66 38.72
C GLU A 234 -38.82 -13.16 40.10
N LYS A 235 -39.30 -14.34 40.52
CA LYS A 235 -38.84 -14.98 41.76
C LYS A 235 -37.34 -15.33 41.71
N HIS A 236 -36.87 -15.95 40.64
CA HIS A 236 -35.45 -16.28 40.45
C HIS A 236 -34.55 -15.03 40.50
N GLU A 237 -34.95 -13.95 39.82
CA GLU A 237 -34.18 -12.70 39.80
C GLU A 237 -34.07 -12.06 41.18
N MET A 238 -35.09 -12.20 42.03
CA MET A 238 -35.01 -11.74 43.43
C MET A 238 -34.16 -12.66 44.31
N GLU A 239 -34.22 -13.97 44.13
CA GLU A 239 -33.53 -14.94 45.00
C GLU A 239 -32.05 -15.15 44.60
N CYS A 240 -31.69 -14.87 43.34
CA CYS A 240 -30.37 -15.18 42.78
C CYS A 240 -29.48 -13.94 42.54
N VAL A 241 -29.81 -12.77 43.10
CA VAL A 241 -29.08 -11.50 42.92
C VAL A 241 -27.57 -11.64 43.15
N ASN A 242 -27.14 -12.33 44.22
CA ASN A 242 -25.72 -12.50 44.52
C ASN A 242 -24.99 -13.33 43.46
N THR A 243 -25.65 -14.37 42.94
CA THR A 243 -25.08 -15.18 41.85
C THR A 243 -25.03 -14.41 40.55
N HIS A 244 -26.02 -13.57 40.27
CA HIS A 244 -26.00 -12.69 39.09
C HIS A 244 -24.91 -11.63 39.19
N MET A 245 -24.69 -11.05 40.37
CA MET A 245 -23.59 -10.11 40.60
C MET A 245 -22.22 -10.75 40.38
N ASP A 246 -21.99 -11.97 40.88
CA ASP A 246 -20.73 -12.70 40.64
C ASP A 246 -20.49 -12.97 39.14
N LEU A 247 -21.54 -13.34 38.39
CA LEU A 247 -21.47 -13.52 36.95
C LEU A 247 -21.12 -12.21 36.22
N VAL A 248 -21.73 -11.09 36.63
CA VAL A 248 -21.44 -9.76 36.07
C VAL A 248 -19.99 -9.36 36.34
N VAL A 249 -19.50 -9.57 37.57
CA VAL A 249 -18.11 -9.27 37.92
C VAL A 249 -17.13 -10.10 37.08
N LYS A 250 -17.37 -11.42 36.95
CA LYS A 250 -16.53 -12.30 36.13
C LYS A 250 -16.52 -11.91 34.65
N ALA A 251 -17.70 -11.58 34.10
CA ALA A 251 -17.81 -11.12 32.72
C ALA A 251 -17.10 -9.78 32.51
N ALA A 252 -17.22 -8.85 33.46
CA ALA A 252 -16.54 -7.55 33.42
C ALA A 252 -15.02 -7.70 33.51
N THR A 253 -14.50 -8.56 34.40
CA THR A 253 -13.06 -8.80 34.51
C THR A 253 -12.50 -9.43 33.24
N ALA A 254 -13.17 -10.45 32.68
CA ALA A 254 -12.74 -11.07 31.43
C ALA A 254 -12.75 -10.07 30.25
N TYR A 255 -13.74 -9.18 30.20
CA TYR A 255 -13.80 -8.12 29.19
C TYR A 255 -12.66 -7.11 29.33
N VAL A 256 -12.30 -6.73 30.56
CA VAL A 256 -11.17 -5.84 30.83
C VAL A 256 -9.85 -6.48 30.40
N ASP A 257 -9.67 -7.77 30.67
CA ASP A 257 -8.47 -8.51 30.27
C ASP A 257 -8.35 -8.63 28.74
N ASP A 258 -9.44 -8.99 28.05
CA ASP A 258 -9.48 -9.06 26.57
C ASP A 258 -9.18 -7.69 25.93
N LYS A 259 -9.74 -6.61 26.49
CA LYS A 259 -9.46 -5.23 26.03
C LYS A 259 -8.02 -4.80 26.32
N ALA A 260 -7.39 -5.30 27.37
CA ALA A 260 -5.99 -5.03 27.64
C ALA A 260 -5.07 -5.67 26.59
N GLU A 261 -5.37 -6.90 26.16
CA GLU A 261 -4.65 -7.57 25.08
C GLU A 261 -4.83 -6.84 23.73
N GLU A 262 -6.05 -6.44 23.38
CA GLU A 262 -6.32 -5.67 22.17
C GLU A 262 -5.54 -4.34 22.16
N LEU A 263 -5.53 -3.62 23.29
CA LEU A 263 -4.78 -2.37 23.44
C LEU A 263 -3.27 -2.59 23.31
N TYR A 264 -2.74 -3.71 23.83
CA TYR A 264 -1.34 -4.09 23.68
C TYR A 264 -0.98 -4.35 22.21
N MET A 265 -1.82 -5.08 21.48
CA MET A 265 -1.65 -5.31 20.06
C MET A 265 -1.71 -4.01 19.24
N LEU A 266 -2.65 -3.11 19.55
CA LEU A 266 -2.73 -1.79 18.93
C LEU A 266 -1.46 -0.96 19.18
N LYS A 267 -0.89 -1.01 20.38
CA LYS A 267 0.39 -0.37 20.70
C LYS A 267 1.54 -0.96 19.87
N GLN A 268 1.59 -2.29 19.70
CA GLN A 268 2.58 -2.93 18.83
C GLN A 268 2.44 -2.49 17.36
N ILE A 269 1.21 -2.45 16.84
CA ILE A 269 0.93 -1.97 15.48
C ILE A 269 1.37 -0.51 15.32
N ALA A 270 1.06 0.36 16.30
CA ALA A 270 1.48 1.75 16.28
C ALA A 270 3.03 1.89 16.28
N TYR A 271 3.71 1.08 17.09
CA TYR A 271 5.17 1.03 17.12
C TYR A 271 5.77 0.55 15.79
N LEU A 272 5.22 -0.52 15.20
CA LEU A 272 5.64 -1.03 13.90
C LEU A 272 5.36 -0.02 12.77
N LYS A 273 4.22 0.68 12.79
CA LYS A 273 3.93 1.78 11.86
C LYS A 273 4.93 2.92 12.00
N LYS A 274 5.29 3.30 13.24
CA LYS A 274 6.33 4.32 13.49
C LYS A 274 7.69 3.89 12.95
N LYS A 275 8.09 2.63 13.15
CA LYS A 275 9.32 2.05 12.54
C LYS A 275 9.26 1.99 11.01
N SER A 276 8.11 1.63 10.44
CA SER A 276 7.90 1.63 8.98
C SER A 276 8.00 3.03 8.38
N ARG A 277 7.53 4.05 9.10
CA ARG A 277 7.68 5.46 8.70
C ARG A 277 9.12 5.95 8.84
N ILE A 278 9.88 5.47 9.83
CA ILE A 278 11.33 5.74 9.90
C ILE A 278 12.07 5.04 8.75
N LEU A 279 11.67 3.82 8.38
CA LEU A 279 12.20 3.14 7.21
C LEU A 279 11.85 3.90 5.93
N SER A 280 10.62 4.42 5.77
CA SER A 280 10.29 5.26 4.62
C SER A 280 11.20 6.50 4.56
N TYR A 281 11.42 7.20 5.68
CA TYR A 281 12.40 8.30 5.80
C TYR A 281 13.84 7.91 5.40
N LEU A 282 14.25 6.66 5.64
CA LEU A 282 15.57 6.14 5.27
C LEU A 282 15.65 5.67 3.80
N TYR A 283 14.51 5.50 3.12
CA TYR A 283 14.39 5.07 1.72
C TYR A 283 13.77 6.16 0.80
N GLU A 284 13.48 7.36 1.30
CA GLU A 284 12.58 8.31 0.65
C GLU A 284 13.24 9.11 -0.49
N ARG A 285 12.54 9.16 -1.63
CA ARG A 285 12.78 10.02 -2.81
C ARG A 285 12.36 11.47 -2.55
N GLN A 286 12.51 11.94 -1.31
CA GLN A 286 11.98 13.21 -0.81
C GLN A 286 13.11 14.07 -0.25
N TYR A 287 13.15 15.34 -0.62
CA TYR A 287 14.12 16.31 -0.13
C TYR A 287 13.43 17.54 0.44
N PHE A 288 13.84 17.96 1.64
CA PHE A 288 13.36 19.19 2.28
C PHE A 288 14.36 20.32 2.02
N TRP A 289 13.98 21.26 1.16
CA TRP A 289 14.74 22.47 0.94
C TRP A 289 14.30 23.55 1.92
N ARG A 290 15.12 23.80 2.94
CA ARG A 290 14.95 24.93 3.87
C ARG A 290 15.59 26.19 3.27
N ILE A 291 14.83 27.27 3.19
CA ILE A 291 15.32 28.61 2.86
C ILE A 291 15.17 29.46 4.13
N GLY A 292 16.29 29.72 4.81
CA GLY A 292 16.34 30.58 5.99
C GLY A 292 16.66 32.03 5.63
N ASN A 293 16.61 32.92 6.63
CA ASN A 293 16.76 34.37 6.45
C ASN A 293 15.77 34.94 5.41
N PHE A 294 14.58 34.34 5.35
CA PHE A 294 13.62 34.53 4.27
C PHE A 294 13.20 35.98 4.12
N LYS A 295 12.90 36.66 5.23
CA LYS A 295 12.44 38.06 5.22
C LYS A 295 13.48 39.00 4.61
N GLN A 296 14.76 38.76 4.86
CA GLN A 296 15.83 39.57 4.30
C GLN A 296 16.03 39.23 2.82
N SER A 297 16.17 37.95 2.46
CA SER A 297 16.30 37.52 1.06
C SER A 297 15.11 37.94 0.20
N PHE A 298 13.90 37.96 0.77
CA PHE A 298 12.71 38.46 0.09
C PHE A 298 12.80 39.97 -0.17
N LYS A 299 13.21 40.76 0.83
CA LYS A 299 13.43 42.22 0.66
C LYS A 299 14.52 42.53 -0.35
N ASP A 300 15.57 41.72 -0.40
CA ASP A 300 16.67 41.92 -1.33
C ASP A 300 16.25 41.57 -2.77
N ALA A 301 15.48 40.49 -2.95
CA ALA A 301 14.85 40.13 -4.22
C ALA A 301 13.85 41.20 -4.74
N GLN A 302 13.28 42.04 -3.87
CA GLN A 302 12.45 43.18 -4.28
C GLN A 302 13.26 44.35 -4.83
N LYS A 303 14.50 44.54 -4.35
CA LYS A 303 15.36 45.67 -4.72
C LYS A 303 16.22 45.35 -5.93
N VAL A 304 16.76 44.13 -5.96
CA VAL A 304 17.65 43.64 -7.00
C VAL A 304 16.84 42.61 -7.79
N SER A 305 16.39 42.99 -8.99
CA SER A 305 15.78 42.02 -9.89
C SER A 305 16.80 40.89 -10.13
N HIS A 306 16.40 39.63 -9.91
CA HIS A 306 17.16 38.40 -10.17
C HIS A 306 18.07 37.86 -9.06
N GLU A 307 17.84 38.15 -7.77
CA GLU A 307 18.51 37.37 -6.72
C GLU A 307 17.93 35.94 -6.63
N GLU A 308 18.65 35.00 -7.24
CA GLU A 308 18.31 33.58 -7.28
C GLU A 308 18.83 32.82 -6.05
N ILE A 309 17.94 32.13 -5.35
CA ILE A 309 18.33 31.20 -4.27
C ILE A 309 18.44 29.79 -4.85
N LYS A 310 19.54 29.11 -4.55
CA LYS A 310 19.85 27.78 -5.10
C LYS A 310 19.82 26.72 -3.99
N SER A 311 19.19 25.60 -4.27
CA SER A 311 19.27 24.42 -3.41
C SER A 311 20.66 23.78 -3.53
N PRO A 312 21.04 22.91 -2.58
CA PRO A 312 22.04 21.88 -2.82
C PRO A 312 21.66 21.02 -4.04
N VAL A 313 22.66 20.37 -4.63
CA VAL A 313 22.41 19.34 -5.65
C VAL A 313 21.91 18.09 -4.95
N ILE A 314 20.71 17.65 -5.29
CA ILE A 314 20.05 16.49 -4.69
C ILE A 314 19.92 15.37 -5.70
N SER A 315 19.88 14.13 -5.21
CA SER A 315 19.62 12.97 -6.05
C SER A 315 18.16 12.54 -5.92
N THR A 316 17.50 12.22 -7.04
CA THR A 316 16.10 11.75 -7.01
C THR A 316 15.93 10.36 -6.41
N SER A 317 17.03 9.59 -6.31
CA SER A 317 17.12 8.32 -5.59
C SER A 317 18.60 8.01 -5.30
N ARG A 318 18.88 6.86 -4.64
CA ARG A 318 20.25 6.38 -4.41
C ARG A 318 21.09 6.24 -5.70
N ILE A 319 20.43 5.91 -6.81
CA ILE A 319 20.97 5.83 -8.17
C ILE A 319 20.01 6.60 -9.09
N GLY A 320 19.94 7.93 -8.89
CA GLY A 320 18.95 8.79 -9.54
C GLY A 320 19.58 10.01 -10.19
N TYR A 321 18.73 10.81 -10.85
CA TYR A 321 19.14 12.07 -11.48
C TYR A 321 19.63 13.04 -10.42
N ARG A 322 20.66 13.83 -10.74
CA ARG A 322 21.11 14.93 -9.91
C ARG A 322 20.42 16.22 -10.35
N LEU A 323 19.70 16.84 -9.44
CA LEU A 323 18.93 18.06 -9.69
C LEU A 323 19.35 19.15 -8.72
N GLN A 324 19.44 20.38 -9.23
CA GLN A 324 19.52 21.59 -8.42
C GLN A 324 18.28 22.44 -8.69
N PHE A 325 17.66 22.95 -7.63
CA PHE A 325 16.52 23.84 -7.73
C PHE A 325 16.97 25.29 -7.52
N ILE A 326 16.35 26.20 -8.24
CA ILE A 326 16.62 27.63 -8.25
C ILE A 326 15.28 28.33 -8.10
N THR A 327 15.16 29.27 -7.17
CA THR A 327 13.94 30.04 -6.92
C THR A 327 14.23 31.53 -6.92
N SER A 328 13.34 32.30 -7.53
CA SER A 328 13.30 33.76 -7.41
C SER A 328 12.13 34.10 -6.51
N LEU A 329 12.42 34.56 -5.29
CA LEU A 329 11.41 34.80 -4.26
C LEU A 329 10.39 35.88 -4.65
N TYR A 330 10.80 36.84 -5.48
CA TYR A 330 9.93 37.90 -5.98
C TYR A 330 9.56 37.72 -7.46
N GLY A 331 9.68 36.51 -7.98
CA GLY A 331 9.35 36.17 -9.37
C GLY A 331 10.31 36.77 -10.39
N GLU A 332 10.01 36.54 -11.66
CA GLU A 332 10.82 37.00 -12.78
C GLU A 332 9.95 37.35 -14.00
N GLY A 333 10.52 38.16 -14.90
CA GLY A 333 9.85 38.59 -16.12
C GLY A 333 8.50 39.25 -15.85
N ARG A 334 7.46 38.81 -16.56
CA ARG A 334 6.10 39.37 -16.44
C ARG A 334 5.36 38.99 -15.14
N TYR A 335 5.89 38.03 -14.38
CA TYR A 335 5.28 37.54 -13.13
C TYR A 335 5.99 38.09 -11.88
N GLN A 336 6.97 38.97 -12.06
CA GLN A 336 7.68 39.63 -10.97
C GLN A 336 6.69 40.37 -10.05
N GLY A 337 6.86 40.19 -8.74
CA GLY A 337 6.01 40.73 -7.70
C GLY A 337 4.61 40.10 -7.56
N GLN A 338 4.28 39.09 -8.39
CA GLN A 338 3.00 38.38 -8.31
C GLN A 338 3.17 36.92 -7.88
N TYR A 339 4.25 36.28 -8.33
CA TYR A 339 4.53 34.87 -8.04
C TYR A 339 5.97 34.69 -7.57
N MET A 340 6.20 33.67 -6.75
CA MET A 340 7.51 33.04 -6.60
C MET A 340 7.69 32.07 -7.78
N SER A 341 8.87 32.02 -8.36
CA SER A 341 9.21 31.07 -9.44
C SER A 341 10.02 29.90 -8.89
N VAL A 342 10.00 28.76 -9.58
CA VAL A 342 10.90 27.65 -9.26
C VAL A 342 11.33 26.92 -10.51
N HIS A 343 12.63 26.73 -10.63
CA HIS A 343 13.29 26.11 -11.76
C HIS A 343 14.20 24.99 -11.27
N ALA A 344 14.28 23.93 -12.06
CA ALA A 344 15.21 22.83 -11.87
C ALA A 344 16.29 22.88 -12.95
N ARG A 345 17.49 22.46 -12.56
CA ARG A 345 18.63 22.20 -13.45
C ARG A 345 19.03 20.76 -13.27
N ILE A 346 19.23 20.07 -14.38
CA ILE A 346 19.89 18.77 -14.40
C ILE A 346 21.39 18.98 -14.26
N CYS A 347 22.00 18.33 -13.26
CA CYS A 347 23.43 18.38 -12.99
C CYS A 347 24.09 17.06 -13.41
N PRO A 348 25.35 17.10 -13.87
CA PRO A 348 26.12 15.88 -14.09
C PRO A 348 26.20 15.02 -12.82
N GLY A 349 25.97 13.73 -12.96
CA GLY A 349 26.02 12.73 -11.91
C GLY A 349 26.79 11.49 -12.30
N GLU A 350 27.29 10.79 -11.28
CA GLU A 350 28.06 9.54 -11.43
C GLU A 350 27.26 8.42 -12.12
N TYR A 351 25.93 8.58 -12.18
CA TYR A 351 25.01 7.58 -12.71
C TYR A 351 24.34 7.99 -14.01
N ASP A 352 24.73 9.10 -14.64
CA ASP A 352 24.03 9.62 -15.83
C ASP A 352 23.98 8.64 -17.00
N ASP A 353 24.98 7.78 -17.15
CA ASP A 353 25.02 6.74 -18.18
C ASP A 353 23.97 5.63 -17.98
N LEU A 354 23.42 5.54 -16.77
CA LEU A 354 22.52 4.47 -16.32
C LEU A 354 21.06 4.91 -16.29
N LEU A 355 20.84 6.21 -16.44
CA LEU A 355 19.54 6.85 -16.35
C LEU A 355 18.93 7.00 -17.75
N SER A 356 17.60 7.01 -17.81
CA SER A 356 16.89 7.22 -19.07
C SER A 356 16.97 8.69 -19.49
N TRP A 357 17.16 8.96 -20.78
CA TRP A 357 17.21 10.31 -21.32
C TRP A 357 16.28 10.45 -22.54
N PRO A 358 15.63 11.61 -22.73
CA PRO A 358 15.64 12.78 -21.86
C PRO A 358 14.96 12.54 -20.51
N PHE A 359 15.23 13.40 -19.52
CA PHE A 359 14.65 13.34 -18.19
C PHE A 359 13.12 13.28 -18.26
N SER A 360 12.52 12.32 -17.54
CA SER A 360 11.09 12.00 -17.63
C SER A 360 10.37 11.87 -16.29
N GLN A 361 11.09 11.92 -15.16
CA GLN A 361 10.48 11.87 -13.83
C GLN A 361 9.61 13.10 -13.56
N ILE A 362 8.43 12.88 -13.01
CA ILE A 362 7.53 13.95 -12.57
C ILE A 362 8.03 14.46 -11.22
N ILE A 363 8.24 15.76 -11.09
CA ILE A 363 8.68 16.38 -9.84
C ILE A 363 7.51 17.12 -9.21
N THR A 364 7.18 16.80 -7.97
CA THR A 364 6.24 17.56 -7.15
C THR A 364 7.01 18.46 -6.19
N LEU A 365 6.75 19.76 -6.24
CA LEU A 365 7.30 20.78 -5.37
C LEU A 365 6.18 21.31 -4.49
N THR A 366 6.34 21.26 -3.17
CA THR A 366 5.28 21.65 -2.24
C THR A 366 5.81 22.68 -1.26
N LEU A 367 5.27 23.90 -1.28
CA LEU A 367 5.52 24.87 -0.22
C LEU A 367 4.75 24.44 1.02
N LEU A 368 5.48 24.20 2.12
CA LEU A 368 4.90 23.64 3.34
C LEU A 368 4.31 24.73 4.22
N ASP A 369 3.00 24.65 4.46
CA ASP A 369 2.36 25.25 5.63
C ASP A 369 2.93 24.67 6.94
N GLN A 370 3.44 25.55 7.80
CA GLN A 370 4.08 25.26 9.07
C GLN A 370 3.12 25.47 10.27
N CYS A 371 1.80 25.50 10.05
CA CYS A 371 0.80 25.58 11.09
C CYS A 371 1.02 24.50 12.18
N MET A 372 0.88 24.90 13.44
CA MET A 372 1.04 24.00 14.59
C MET A 372 -0.03 22.90 14.61
N ASP A 373 -1.24 23.23 14.15
CA ASP A 373 -2.30 22.27 13.94
C ASP A 373 -2.11 21.57 12.60
N ILE A 374 -1.79 20.27 12.65
CA ILE A 374 -1.44 19.47 11.48
C ILE A 374 -2.65 19.29 10.55
N ASP A 375 -3.86 19.20 11.11
CA ASP A 375 -5.07 18.92 10.33
C ASP A 375 -5.55 20.14 9.53
N ASN A 376 -5.09 21.34 9.93
CA ASN A 376 -5.39 22.61 9.28
C ASN A 376 -4.29 23.09 8.32
N ARG A 377 -3.24 22.28 8.07
CA ARG A 377 -2.17 22.65 7.15
C ARG A 377 -2.66 22.65 5.71
N ASN A 378 -2.51 23.79 5.04
CA ASN A 378 -2.82 23.93 3.63
C ASN A 378 -1.52 23.98 2.81
N HIS A 379 -0.92 22.83 2.53
CA HIS A 379 0.28 22.79 1.69
C HIS A 379 -0.03 23.22 0.25
N LEU A 380 0.90 23.94 -0.40
CA LEU A 380 0.73 24.43 -1.78
C LEU A 380 1.61 23.61 -2.75
N PRO A 381 1.06 22.55 -3.38
CA PRO A 381 1.79 21.71 -4.32
C PRO A 381 1.81 22.29 -5.74
N TYR A 382 2.89 22.04 -6.46
CA TYR A 382 3.04 22.30 -7.88
C TYR A 382 3.80 21.16 -8.55
N THR A 383 3.28 20.68 -9.67
CA THR A 383 3.86 19.54 -10.39
C THR A 383 4.58 20.00 -11.66
N LEU A 384 5.89 19.76 -11.70
CA LEU A 384 6.70 19.85 -12.92
C LEU A 384 6.61 18.53 -13.68
N ASN A 385 5.89 18.55 -14.79
CA ASN A 385 5.80 17.41 -15.70
C ASN A 385 6.75 17.62 -16.89
N PRO A 386 7.80 16.80 -17.09
CA PRO A 386 8.75 16.94 -18.19
C PRO A 386 8.10 16.92 -19.58
N LYS A 387 6.92 16.30 -19.73
CA LYS A 387 6.16 16.30 -20.98
C LYS A 387 5.79 17.73 -21.41
N ASN A 388 5.49 18.60 -20.46
CA ASN A 388 5.03 19.98 -20.69
C ASN A 388 6.16 20.98 -20.91
N VAL A 389 7.42 20.59 -20.69
CA VAL A 389 8.58 21.47 -20.89
C VAL A 389 8.78 21.75 -22.38
N LYS A 390 8.78 23.03 -22.76
CA LYS A 390 8.91 23.47 -24.16
C LYS A 390 10.33 23.27 -24.70
N ASP A 391 11.34 23.70 -23.95
CA ASP A 391 12.73 23.50 -24.34
C ASP A 391 13.19 22.09 -23.98
N LYS A 392 13.13 21.17 -24.95
CA LYS A 392 13.56 19.78 -24.74
C LYS A 392 15.06 19.65 -24.49
N LYS A 393 15.89 20.65 -24.79
CA LYS A 393 17.33 20.64 -24.45
C LYS A 393 17.57 20.75 -22.95
N SER A 394 16.68 21.41 -22.20
CA SER A 394 16.77 21.45 -20.72
C SER A 394 16.73 20.05 -20.08
N LEU A 395 16.04 19.10 -20.74
CA LEU A 395 15.84 17.73 -20.28
C LEU A 395 16.86 16.74 -20.82
N SER A 396 17.81 17.18 -21.65
CA SER A 396 18.80 16.27 -22.23
C SER A 396 19.79 15.77 -21.18
N LYS A 397 20.47 14.67 -21.50
CA LYS A 397 21.59 14.18 -20.71
C LYS A 397 22.60 15.32 -20.47
N PRO A 398 23.01 15.57 -19.22
CA PRO A 398 23.95 16.63 -18.92
C PRO A 398 25.34 16.29 -19.47
N SER A 399 26.08 17.34 -19.82
CA SER A 399 27.46 17.24 -20.28
C SER A 399 28.38 17.82 -19.19
N PRO A 400 29.56 17.23 -18.96
CA PRO A 400 30.56 17.80 -18.05
C PRO A 400 30.97 19.23 -18.45
N ASN A 401 30.87 19.56 -19.75
CA ASN A 401 31.42 20.79 -20.33
C ASN A 401 30.37 21.89 -20.55
N SER A 402 29.08 21.64 -20.26
CA SER A 402 28.02 22.62 -20.48
C SER A 402 26.87 22.45 -19.50
N LYS A 403 26.35 23.56 -18.96
CA LYS A 403 25.19 23.53 -18.06
C LYS A 403 23.90 23.29 -18.84
N ASN A 404 23.05 22.41 -18.34
CA ASN A 404 21.69 22.27 -18.85
C ASN A 404 20.91 23.57 -18.67
N PRO A 405 20.10 23.96 -19.67
CA PRO A 405 19.09 25.00 -19.50
C PRO A 405 18.14 24.68 -18.34
N LEU A 406 17.63 25.74 -17.71
CA LEU A 406 16.64 25.60 -16.64
C LEU A 406 15.29 25.14 -17.21
N PHE A 407 14.57 24.30 -16.46
CA PHE A 407 13.18 23.97 -16.72
C PHE A 407 12.37 24.12 -15.44
N GLY A 408 11.15 24.66 -15.52
CA GLY A 408 10.43 25.02 -14.31
C GLY A 408 9.15 25.77 -14.61
N THR A 409 8.78 26.60 -13.65
CA THR A 409 7.63 27.49 -13.75
C THR A 409 7.94 28.86 -13.18
N GLU A 410 7.41 29.89 -13.83
CA GLU A 410 7.42 31.27 -13.34
C GLU A 410 6.28 31.52 -12.34
N THR A 411 5.33 30.58 -12.21
CA THR A 411 4.10 30.73 -11.42
C THR A 411 3.97 29.63 -10.35
N PHE A 412 5.04 29.37 -9.58
CA PHE A 412 5.04 28.30 -8.58
C PHE A 412 4.02 28.57 -7.47
N VAL A 413 4.16 29.71 -6.80
CA VAL A 413 3.29 30.11 -5.68
C VAL A 413 2.94 31.57 -5.84
N LYS A 414 1.65 31.90 -5.71
CA LYS A 414 1.21 33.29 -5.65
C LYS A 414 1.73 33.95 -4.38
N LEU A 415 2.29 35.15 -4.51
CA LEU A 415 2.82 35.89 -3.37
C LEU A 415 1.70 36.32 -2.41
N GLU A 416 0.52 36.67 -2.94
CA GLU A 416 -0.68 36.97 -2.14
C GLU A 416 -1.11 35.80 -1.24
N ASP A 417 -0.99 34.56 -1.72
CA ASP A 417 -1.46 33.36 -1.02
C ASP A 417 -0.43 32.84 -0.01
N SER A 418 0.85 33.17 -0.17
CA SER A 418 1.94 32.63 0.65
C SER A 418 2.60 33.62 1.59
N LEU A 419 2.70 34.91 1.23
CA LEU A 419 3.37 35.92 2.05
C LEU A 419 2.43 36.63 3.03
N ASN A 420 1.12 36.60 2.79
CA ASN A 420 0.13 37.19 3.69
C ASN A 420 -0.22 36.26 4.87
N HIS A 421 0.21 35.00 4.82
CA HIS A 421 -0.08 34.01 5.85
C HIS A 421 1.21 33.67 6.62
N GLU A 422 1.26 34.03 7.91
CA GLU A 422 2.42 33.78 8.79
C GLU A 422 2.81 32.29 8.87
N HIS A 423 1.87 31.39 8.58
CA HIS A 423 2.08 29.95 8.70
C HIS A 423 3.04 29.37 7.64
N TYR A 424 3.25 30.01 6.48
CA TYR A 424 4.23 29.50 5.50
C TYR A 424 5.67 29.95 5.82
N CYS A 425 5.85 31.01 6.61
CA CYS A 425 7.15 31.54 7.02
C CYS A 425 7.24 31.65 8.54
N LEU A 426 7.54 30.53 9.19
CA LEU A 426 7.78 30.46 10.63
C LEU A 426 9.29 30.51 10.93
N ASN A 427 9.68 31.25 11.98
CA ASN A 427 11.09 31.41 12.38
C ASN A 427 12.01 31.87 11.23
N ASP A 428 11.51 32.80 10.41
CA ASP A 428 12.23 33.38 9.27
C ASP A 428 12.76 32.34 8.27
N SER A 429 12.02 31.24 8.14
CA SER A 429 12.35 30.14 7.25
C SER A 429 11.12 29.64 6.51
N ILE A 430 11.27 29.28 5.25
CA ILE A 430 10.29 28.53 4.48
C ILE A 430 10.85 27.15 4.13
N TYR A 431 9.95 26.20 3.84
CA TYR A 431 10.33 24.84 3.47
C TYR A 431 9.61 24.43 2.19
N ILE A 432 10.39 23.92 1.23
CA ILE A 432 9.89 23.33 0.00
C ILE A 432 10.20 21.84 0.03
N LEU A 433 9.18 21.01 0.03
CA LEU A 433 9.31 19.57 -0.15
C LEU A 433 9.43 19.26 -1.64
N ILE A 434 10.41 18.44 -2.00
CA ILE A 434 10.70 18.03 -3.37
C ILE A 434 10.58 16.52 -3.46
N GLU A 435 9.70 16.05 -4.35
CA GLU A 435 9.43 14.62 -4.54
C GLU A 435 9.59 14.25 -6.01
N ALA A 436 10.31 13.17 -6.29
CA ALA A 436 10.48 12.65 -7.64
C ALA A 436 9.70 11.35 -7.83
N HIS A 437 8.88 11.30 -8.89
CA HIS A 437 8.02 10.19 -9.25
C HIS A 437 8.40 9.65 -10.63
N ASP A 438 8.34 8.33 -10.81
CA ASP A 438 8.61 7.66 -12.10
C ASP A 438 7.40 7.71 -13.05
#